data_AF-A0A1Q3C815-F1
#
_entry.id   AF-A0A1Q3C815-F1
#
_cell.length_a   1.000
_cell.length_b   1.000
_cell.length_c   1.000
_cell.angle_alpha   90.00
_cell.angle_beta   90.00
_cell.angle_gamma   90.00
#
_symmetry.space_group_name_H-M   'P 1'
#
loop_
_entity.id
_entity.type
_entity.pdbx_description
1 polymer ?
#
loop_
_entity_poly.entity_id
_entity_poly.type
_entity_poly.pdbx_seq_one_letter_code
_entity_poly.pdbx_strand_id
1 'polypeptide(L)'
;GYIAGATVPLEESSARYQMWKAENHMVMSWLLNSITNEMGENIMYHQTAKEIWDATRETYSNNDNPSAIFEIKRVLHDLRQGEMTITDYFNALIRYWQHL
;
A
#
# COMPACT_ATOMS: atom_id res chain seq x y z
N GLY A 1 8.66 6.90 16.56
CA GLY A 1 9.26 5.65 16.07
C GLY A 1 9.39 5.74 14.57
N TYR A 2 10.53 5.29 14.03
CA TYR A 2 10.98 5.48 12.64
C TYR A 2 9.94 5.09 11.57
N ILE A 3 9.11 4.10 11.87
CA ILE A 3 8.03 3.60 11.01
C ILE A 3 6.79 4.53 11.01
N ALA A 4 6.49 5.19 12.12
CA ALA A 4 5.33 6.08 12.29
C ALA A 4 5.62 7.54 11.91
N GLY A 5 6.85 7.86 11.49
CA GLY A 5 7.27 9.24 11.16
C GLY A 5 7.49 10.17 12.35
N ALA A 6 7.35 9.67 13.59
CA ALA A 6 7.58 10.47 14.79
C ALA A 6 9.07 10.73 15.10
N THR A 7 10.00 10.14 14.33
CA THR A 7 11.44 10.49 14.34
C THR A 7 11.80 11.09 12.98
N VAL A 8 11.64 12.41 12.87
CA VAL A 8 11.93 13.21 11.67
C VAL A 8 13.45 13.24 11.43
N PRO A 9 13.94 13.29 10.18
CA PRO A 9 15.37 13.52 9.92
C PRO A 9 15.84 14.76 10.69
N LEU A 10 16.79 14.56 11.62
CA LEU A 10 17.44 15.64 12.34
C LEU A 10 18.29 16.44 11.34
N GLU A 11 18.52 17.74 11.59
CA GLU A 11 19.43 18.53 10.74
C GLU A 11 20.76 17.79 10.56
N GLU A 12 21.27 17.74 9.32
CA GLU A 12 22.50 17.01 8.95
C GLU A 12 23.73 17.46 9.76
N SER A 13 23.68 18.68 10.30
CA SER A 13 24.71 19.29 11.15
C SER A 13 24.74 18.73 12.58
N SER A 14 23.72 17.97 13.01
CA SER A 14 23.62 17.48 14.38
C SER A 14 24.38 16.16 14.56
N ALA A 15 25.12 16.03 15.66
CA ALA A 15 25.81 14.77 16.03
C ALA A 15 24.84 13.56 16.15
N ARG A 16 23.54 13.84 16.31
CA ARG A 16 22.47 12.83 16.40
C ARG A 16 21.99 12.35 15.03
N TYR A 17 22.32 13.03 13.94
CA TYR A 17 21.98 12.61 12.58
C TYR A 17 22.61 11.26 12.21
N GLN A 18 23.88 11.04 12.58
CA GLN A 18 24.56 9.76 12.31
C GLN A 18 23.92 8.60 13.07
N MET A 19 23.48 8.83 14.31
CA MET A 19 22.75 7.83 15.10
C MET A 19 21.39 7.52 14.46
N TRP A 20 20.62 8.55 14.10
CA TRP A 20 19.34 8.41 13.41
C TRP A 20 19.50 7.63 12.09
N LYS A 21 20.55 7.93 11.32
CA LYS A 21 20.84 7.26 10.04
C LYS A 21 21.18 5.78 10.24
N ALA A 22 21.98 5.45 11.24
CA ALA A 22 22.31 4.06 11.58
C ALA A 22 21.07 3.28 12.02
N GLU A 23 20.25 3.85 12.91
CA GLU A 23 18.99 3.23 13.36
C GLU A 23 17.99 3.06 12.22
N ASN A 24 17.85 4.06 11.35
CA ASN A 24 16.99 3.99 10.17
C ASN A 24 17.44 2.87 9.21
N HIS A 25 18.73 2.77 8.88
CA HIS A 25 19.25 1.69 8.03
C HIS A 25 19.06 0.30 8.66
N MET A 26 19.21 0.18 9.98
CA MET A 26 18.95 -1.08 10.67
C MET A 26 17.49 -1.52 10.50
N VAL A 27 16.54 -0.60 10.68
CA VAL A 27 15.11 -0.90 10.49
C VAL A 27 14.81 -1.20 9.02
N MET A 28 15.42 -0.49 8.06
CA MET A 28 15.31 -0.82 6.63
C MET A 28 15.76 -2.25 6.35
N SER A 29 16.87 -2.69 6.94
CA SER A 29 17.37 -4.06 6.76
C SER A 29 16.39 -5.10 7.30
N TRP A 30 15.74 -4.86 8.44
CA TRP A 30 14.73 -5.77 8.98
C TRP A 30 13.49 -5.85 8.09
N LEU A 31 13.05 -4.70 7.54
CA LEU A 31 11.91 -4.65 6.63
C LEU A 31 12.22 -5.40 5.33
N LEU A 32 13.39 -5.14 4.71
CA LEU A 32 13.82 -5.81 3.48
C LEU A 32 13.98 -7.32 3.67
N ASN A 33 14.56 -7.77 4.80
CA ASN A 33 14.69 -9.20 5.10
C ASN A 33 13.34 -9.89 5.39
N SER A 34 12.30 -9.13 5.72
CA SER A 34 10.96 -9.67 6.01
C SER A 34 10.07 -9.76 4.76
N ILE A 35 10.48 -9.13 3.65
CA ILE A 35 9.74 -9.11 2.37
C ILE A 35 10.38 -10.16 1.44
N THR A 36 9.58 -11.06 0.87
CA THR A 36 10.09 -12.13 -0.01
C THR A 36 10.62 -11.59 -1.34
N ASN A 37 11.62 -12.25 -1.94
CA ASN A 37 12.43 -11.72 -3.05
C ASN A 37 11.65 -11.25 -4.31
N GLU A 38 10.44 -11.78 -4.59
CA GLU A 38 9.61 -11.33 -5.72
C GLU A 38 8.98 -9.94 -5.50
N MET A 39 8.99 -9.44 -4.25
CA MET A 39 8.30 -8.23 -3.83
C MET A 39 9.26 -7.03 -3.66
N GLY A 40 10.57 -7.25 -3.85
CA GLY A 40 11.63 -6.33 -3.40
C GLY A 40 12.10 -5.29 -4.41
N GLU A 41 11.90 -5.48 -5.72
CA GLU A 41 12.51 -4.59 -6.74
C GLU A 41 12.02 -3.14 -6.63
N ASN A 42 10.71 -2.93 -6.40
CA ASN A 42 10.16 -1.57 -6.28
C ASN A 42 10.48 -0.92 -4.92
N ILE A 43 10.69 -1.73 -3.88
CA ILE A 43 10.87 -1.26 -2.49
C ILE A 43 12.34 -0.90 -2.21
N MET A 44 13.28 -1.46 -2.97
CA MET A 44 14.73 -1.25 -2.79
C MET A 44 15.19 0.20 -3.09
N TYR A 45 14.39 0.99 -3.80
CA TYR A 45 14.73 2.37 -4.17
C TYR A 45 14.40 3.42 -3.10
N HIS A 46 13.74 3.04 -2.00
CA HIS A 46 13.36 3.97 -0.94
C HIS A 46 14.53 4.31 0.00
N GLN A 47 14.56 5.56 0.48
CA GLN A 47 15.69 6.12 1.24
C GLN A 47 15.50 6.00 2.76
N THR A 48 14.27 5.73 3.21
CA THR A 48 13.96 5.62 4.65
C THR A 48 13.14 4.39 4.99
N ALA A 49 13.25 3.91 6.23
CA ALA A 49 12.44 2.82 6.75
C ALA A 49 10.94 3.15 6.69
N LYS A 50 10.59 4.44 6.82
CA LYS A 50 9.22 4.93 6.69
C LYS A 50 8.69 4.75 5.27
N GLU A 51 9.45 5.17 4.27
CA GLU A 51 9.07 5.01 2.86
C GLU A 51 8.90 3.53 2.50
N ILE A 52 9.84 2.67 2.91
CA ILE A 52 9.72 1.21 2.74
C ILE A 52 8.43 0.69 3.37
N TRP A 53 8.16 1.08 4.61
CA TRP A 53 6.97 0.64 5.33
C TRP A 53 5.68 1.14 4.69
N ASP A 54 5.62 2.40 4.28
CA ASP A 54 4.43 2.99 3.67
C ASP A 54 4.16 2.39 2.28
N ALA A 55 5.20 2.16 1.46
CA ALA A 55 5.07 1.46 0.17
C ALA A 55 4.65 -0.01 0.33
N THR A 56 5.21 -0.71 1.33
CA THR A 56 4.80 -2.08 1.67
C THR A 56 3.34 -2.11 2.10
N ARG A 57 2.92 -1.15 2.91
CA ARG A 57 1.53 -1.02 3.34
C ARG A 57 0.62 -0.71 2.15
N GLU A 58 0.96 0.22 1.28
CA GLU A 58 0.13 0.54 0.10
C GLU A 58 -0.01 -0.67 -0.83
N THR A 59 1.06 -1.43 -1.02
CA THR A 59 1.08 -2.57 -1.94
C THR A 59 0.37 -3.80 -1.38
N TYR A 60 0.48 -4.05 -0.07
CA TYR A 60 0.05 -5.30 0.57
C TYR A 60 -0.98 -5.16 1.69
N SER A 61 -1.37 -3.93 2.06
CA SER A 61 -2.50 -3.73 2.97
C SER A 61 -3.77 -4.11 2.22
N ASN A 62 -4.41 -5.19 2.67
CA ASN A 62 -5.73 -5.65 2.25
C ASN A 62 -6.85 -4.59 2.37
N ASN A 63 -6.57 -3.41 2.94
CA ASN A 63 -7.58 -2.40 3.21
C ASN A 63 -7.99 -1.59 1.97
N ASP A 64 -7.16 -1.48 0.93
CA ASP A 64 -7.50 -0.72 -0.28
C ASP A 64 -6.64 -1.19 -1.47
N ASN A 65 -6.78 -2.43 -1.94
CA ASN A 65 -6.10 -2.86 -3.18
C ASN A 65 -6.62 -2.00 -4.35
N PRO A 66 -5.87 -0.98 -4.84
CA PRO A 66 -6.42 0.00 -5.77
C PRO A 66 -6.77 -0.65 -7.11
N SER A 67 -6.05 -1.72 -7.46
CA SER A 67 -6.33 -2.54 -8.64
C SER A 67 -7.66 -3.29 -8.50
N ALA A 68 -7.95 -3.85 -7.32
CA ALA A 68 -9.23 -4.51 -7.07
C ALA A 68 -10.40 -3.51 -7.11
N ILE A 69 -10.24 -2.34 -6.50
CA ILE A 69 -11.25 -1.25 -6.55
C ILE A 69 -11.45 -0.76 -7.99
N PHE A 70 -10.37 -0.60 -8.75
CA PHE A 70 -10.44 -0.20 -10.16
C PHE A 70 -11.20 -1.23 -11.00
N GLU A 71 -10.92 -2.53 -10.85
CA GLU A 71 -11.65 -3.59 -11.55
C GLU A 71 -13.14 -3.60 -11.18
N ILE A 72 -13.48 -3.44 -9.90
CA ILE A 72 -14.90 -3.34 -9.47
C ILE A 72 -15.58 -2.11 -10.10
N LYS A 73 -14.91 -0.95 -10.10
CA LYS A 73 -15.43 0.27 -10.75
C LYS A 73 -15.60 0.08 -12.26
N ARG A 74 -14.69 -0.63 -12.93
CA ARG A 74 -14.80 -0.96 -14.36
C ARG A 74 -16.01 -1.85 -14.62
N VAL A 75 -16.17 -2.92 -13.84
CA VAL A 75 -17.31 -3.83 -13.96
C VAL A 75 -18.63 -3.10 -13.74
N LEU A 76 -18.72 -2.22 -12.73
CA LEU A 76 -19.91 -1.38 -12.50
C LEU A 76 -20.17 -0.41 -13.65
N HIS A 77 -19.13 0.23 -14.20
CA HIS A 77 -19.26 1.15 -15.33
C HIS A 77 -19.81 0.45 -16.58
N ASP A 78 -19.41 -0.79 -16.82
CA ASP A 78 -19.80 -1.57 -18.00
C ASP A 78 -21.09 -2.37 -17.78
N LEU A 79 -21.57 -2.47 -16.52
CA LEU A 79 -22.78 -3.21 -16.19
C LEU A 79 -24.00 -2.58 -16.89
N ARG A 80 -24.66 -3.37 -17.73
CA ARG A 80 -25.92 -3.01 -18.39
C ARG A 80 -26.93 -4.12 -18.09
N GLN A 81 -28.20 -3.75 -17.98
CA GLN A 81 -29.26 -4.73 -17.73
C GLN A 81 -29.33 -5.79 -18.85
N GLY A 82 -29.29 -5.37 -20.12
CA GLY A 82 -29.35 -6.28 -21.26
C GLY A 82 -30.56 -7.22 -21.18
N GLU A 83 -30.30 -8.52 -21.33
CA GLU A 83 -31.31 -9.59 -21.22
C GLU A 83 -31.59 -10.04 -19.77
N MET A 84 -30.94 -9.43 -18.77
CA MET A 84 -31.17 -9.77 -17.36
C MET A 84 -32.55 -9.29 -16.91
N THR A 85 -33.18 -10.07 -16.02
CA THR A 85 -34.35 -9.58 -15.30
C THR A 85 -33.96 -8.39 -14.42
N ILE A 86 -34.93 -7.54 -14.09
CA ILE A 86 -34.71 -6.39 -13.19
C ILE A 86 -34.13 -6.85 -11.85
N THR A 87 -34.63 -7.97 -11.32
CA THR A 87 -34.16 -8.54 -10.05
C THR A 87 -32.71 -8.99 -10.14
N ASP A 88 -32.32 -9.68 -11.22
CA ASP A 88 -30.95 -10.17 -11.39
C ASP A 88 -29.96 -9.01 -11.57
N TYR A 89 -30.35 -8.00 -12.35
CA TYR A 89 -29.53 -6.80 -12.54
C TYR A 89 -29.35 -6.03 -11.22
N PHE A 90 -30.42 -5.85 -10.46
CA PHE A 90 -30.37 -5.17 -9.16
C PHE A 90 -29.50 -5.94 -8.15
N ASN A 91 -29.61 -7.26 -8.09
CA ASN A 91 -28.77 -8.09 -7.24
C ASN A 91 -27.28 -8.01 -7.63
N ALA A 92 -26.98 -8.01 -8.93
CA ALA A 92 -25.61 -7.84 -9.42
C ALA A 92 -25.04 -6.46 -9.03
N LEU A 93 -25.84 -5.40 -9.18
CA LEU A 93 -25.44 -4.05 -8.81
C LEU A 93 -25.14 -3.93 -7.31
N ILE A 94 -26.02 -4.46 -6.44
CA ILE A 94 -25.80 -4.48 -4.98
C ILE A 94 -24.54 -5.26 -4.62
N ARG A 95 -24.32 -6.42 -5.24
CA ARG A 95 -23.16 -7.26 -4.96
C ARG A 95 -21.86 -6.51 -5.21
N TYR A 96 -21.70 -5.84 -6.34
CA TYR A 96 -20.49 -5.07 -6.63
C TYR A 96 -20.36 -3.82 -5.75
N TRP A 97 -21.47 -3.17 -5.41
CA TRP A 97 -21.48 -2.05 -4.46
C TRP A 97 -21.01 -2.44 -3.04
N GLN A 98 -21.28 -3.65 -2.58
CA GLN A 98 -20.84 -4.12 -1.26
C GLN A 98 -19.34 -4.43 -1.17
N HIS A 99 -18.68 -4.63 -2.32
CA HIS A 99 -17.24 -4.91 -2.39
C HIS A 99 -16.41 -3.64 -2.66
N LEU A 100 -17.08 -2.49 -2.73
CA LEU A 100 -16.52 -1.16 -2.94
C LEU A 100 -16.40 -0.44 -1.60
#